data_AF-A0A1M4UWC2-F1
#
_entry.id   AF-A0A1M4UWC2-F1
#
_cell.length_a   1.000
_cell.length_b   1.000
_cell.length_c   1.000
_cell.angle_alpha   90.00
_cell.angle_beta   90.00
_cell.angle_gamma   90.00
#
_symmetry.space_group_name_H-M   'P 1'
#
loop_
_entity.id
_entity.type
_entity.pdbx_description
1 polymer ?
#
loop_
_entity_poly.entity_id
_entity_poly.type
_entity_poly.pdbx_seq_one_letter_code
_entity_poly.pdbx_strand_id
1 'polypeptide(L)'
;MEESSSFAPQEEFEKYNKKNNVITYDHIKLVKDKSTLASNNDLVKFIDDTKQELLNNLNTNFENFYENIAQNTTNPIVKDVIEKQPFEFKVFIKSIFSQHDYHLSYYEKETNTYK
;
A
#
# COMPACT_ATOMS: atom_id res chain seq x y z
N MET A 1 13.32 -34.37 10.92
CA MET A 1 12.54 -33.28 11.54
C MET A 1 12.29 -32.29 10.44
N GLU A 2 11.06 -32.23 9.94
CA GLU A 2 10.68 -31.19 8.98
C GLU A 2 10.59 -29.88 9.77
N GLU A 3 11.44 -28.93 9.43
CA GLU A 3 11.27 -27.54 9.84
C GLU A 3 9.97 -27.06 9.21
N SER A 4 8.88 -27.08 9.98
CA SER A 4 7.67 -26.38 9.60
C SER A 4 8.00 -24.89 9.65
N SER A 5 8.54 -24.36 8.56
CA SER A 5 8.61 -22.93 8.33
C SER A 5 7.17 -22.44 8.27
N SER A 6 6.66 -21.98 9.41
CA SER A 6 5.37 -21.33 9.48
C SER A 6 5.51 -20.03 8.70
N PHE A 7 4.92 -19.97 7.51
CA PHE A 7 4.67 -18.70 6.84
C PHE A 7 4.00 -17.78 7.87
N ALA A 8 4.69 -16.70 8.25
CA ALA A 8 4.17 -15.71 9.17
C ALA A 8 3.59 -14.56 8.33
N PRO A 9 2.25 -14.39 8.26
CA PRO A 9 1.62 -13.23 7.65
C PRO A 9 2.22 -11.88 8.12
N GLN A 10 2.82 -11.89 9.31
CA GLN A 10 3.55 -10.76 9.87
C GLN A 10 4.77 -10.34 9.04
N GLU A 11 5.61 -11.27 8.56
CA GLU A 11 6.80 -10.90 7.77
C GLU A 11 6.42 -10.25 6.44
N GLU A 12 5.41 -10.80 5.75
CA GLU A 12 4.90 -10.21 4.52
C GLU A 12 4.23 -8.86 4.77
N PHE A 13 3.54 -8.72 5.91
CA PHE A 13 2.96 -7.43 6.31
C PHE A 13 4.05 -6.39 6.60
N GLU A 14 5.15 -6.77 7.26
CA GLU A 14 6.28 -5.87 7.52
C GLU A 14 6.94 -5.40 6.21
N LYS A 15 7.11 -6.30 5.23
CA LYS A 15 7.59 -5.96 3.88
C LYS A 15 6.63 -5.01 3.17
N TYR A 16 5.32 -5.29 3.21
CA TYR A 16 4.27 -4.43 2.65
C TYR A 16 4.30 -3.02 3.28
N ASN A 17 4.32 -2.93 4.60
CA ASN A 17 4.37 -1.68 5.35
C ASN A 17 5.64 -0.88 5.03
N LYS A 18 6.81 -1.53 4.98
CA LYS A 18 8.06 -0.86 4.61
C LYS A 18 8.01 -0.28 3.20
N LYS A 19 7.49 -1.05 2.22
CA LYS A 19 7.34 -0.56 0.84
C LYS A 19 6.42 0.66 0.78
N ASN A 20 5.27 0.62 1.47
CA ASN A 20 4.34 1.74 1.47
C ASN A 20 4.92 3.01 2.10
N ASN A 21 5.68 2.87 3.19
CA ASN A 21 6.39 4.00 3.78
C ASN A 21 7.34 4.64 2.77
N VAL A 22 8.20 3.84 2.11
CA VAL A 22 9.16 4.34 1.12
C VAL A 22 8.46 5.10 0.00
N ILE A 23 7.45 4.49 -0.65
CA ILE A 23 6.77 5.16 -1.77
C ILE A 23 6.06 6.45 -1.32
N THR A 24 5.49 6.49 -0.11
CA THR A 24 4.82 7.69 0.39
C THR A 24 5.82 8.83 0.56
N TYR A 25 6.98 8.56 1.16
CA TYR A 25 8.06 9.55 1.29
C TYR A 25 8.59 10.02 -0.07
N ASP A 26 8.76 9.11 -1.02
CA ASP A 26 9.24 9.46 -2.36
C ASP A 26 8.27 10.41 -3.08
N HIS A 27 6.95 10.16 -2.99
CA HIS A 27 5.93 11.02 -3.58
C HIS A 27 5.86 12.40 -2.89
N ILE A 28 5.98 12.46 -1.56
CA ILE A 28 6.07 13.74 -0.83
C ILE A 28 7.31 14.53 -1.28
N LYS A 29 8.44 13.86 -1.43
CA LYS A 29 9.69 14.47 -1.90
C LYS A 29 9.54 15.04 -3.30
N LEU A 30 8.89 14.31 -4.22
CA LEU A 30 8.61 14.79 -5.58
C LEU A 30 7.82 16.11 -5.57
N VAL A 31 6.78 16.22 -4.74
CA VAL A 31 6.03 17.47 -4.57
C VAL A 31 6.91 18.59 -4.02
N LYS A 32 7.69 18.30 -2.98
CA LYS A 32 8.60 19.27 -2.36
C LYS A 32 9.64 19.81 -3.35
N ASP A 33 10.20 18.93 -4.18
CA ASP A 33 11.18 19.34 -5.19
C ASP A 33 10.49 20.22 -6.25
N LYS A 34 9.27 19.86 -6.67
CA LYS A 34 8.49 20.62 -7.66
C LYS A 34 8.02 21.98 -7.14
N SER A 35 7.69 22.11 -5.86
CA SER A 35 7.19 23.36 -5.27
C SER A 35 8.21 24.50 -5.29
N THR A 36 9.50 24.18 -5.46
CA THR A 36 10.56 25.19 -5.58
C THR A 36 10.66 25.81 -6.99
N LEU A 37 10.01 25.21 -7.99
CA LEU A 37 10.20 25.54 -9.41
C LEU A 37 8.89 25.89 -10.15
N ALA A 38 7.74 25.47 -9.64
CA ALA A 38 6.45 25.59 -10.34
C ALA A 38 5.65 26.84 -9.95
N SER A 39 4.76 27.28 -10.84
CA SER A 39 3.69 28.23 -10.49
C SER A 39 2.66 27.56 -9.57
N ASN A 40 1.94 28.33 -8.75
CA ASN A 40 0.96 27.76 -7.80
C ASN A 40 -0.12 26.89 -8.47
N ASN A 41 -0.63 27.28 -9.64
CA ASN A 41 -1.66 26.48 -10.34
C ASN A 41 -1.12 25.16 -10.89
N ASP A 42 0.11 25.17 -11.43
CA ASP A 42 0.76 23.94 -11.91
C ASP A 42 1.09 23.00 -10.75
N LEU A 43 1.43 23.57 -9.58
CA LEU A 43 1.74 22.83 -8.37
C LEU A 43 0.51 22.12 -7.80
N VAL A 44 -0.65 22.78 -7.73
CA VAL A 44 -1.90 22.14 -7.27
C VAL A 44 -2.25 20.93 -8.13
N LYS A 45 -2.21 21.08 -9.46
CA LYS A 45 -2.48 19.96 -10.37
C LYS A 45 -1.46 18.84 -10.19
N PHE A 46 -0.18 19.18 -10.05
CA PHE A 46 0.87 18.20 -9.82
C PHE A 46 0.66 17.41 -8.51
N ILE A 47 0.24 18.07 -7.42
CA ILE A 47 -0.08 17.42 -6.15
C ILE A 47 -1.19 16.39 -6.33
N ASP A 48 -2.25 16.73 -7.08
CA ASP A 48 -3.37 15.82 -7.33
C ASP A 48 -2.96 14.64 -8.21
N ASP A 49 -2.19 14.88 -9.28
CA ASP A 49 -1.68 13.82 -10.16
C ASP A 49 -0.77 12.85 -9.39
N THR A 50 0.16 13.38 -8.58
CA THR A 50 1.05 12.58 -7.72
C THR A 50 0.28 11.81 -6.63
N LYS A 51 -0.83 12.36 -6.11
CA LYS A 51 -1.70 11.64 -5.16
C LYS A 51 -2.35 10.42 -5.81
N GLN A 52 -2.84 10.56 -7.05
CA GLN A 52 -3.43 9.44 -7.78
C GLN A 52 -2.39 8.36 -8.09
N GLU A 53 -1.17 8.77 -8.43
CA GLU A 53 -0.06 7.83 -8.62
C GLU A 53 0.29 7.07 -7.34
N LEU A 54 0.34 7.77 -6.19
CA LEU A 54 0.53 7.14 -4.89
C LEU A 54 -0.55 6.11 -4.59
N LEU A 55 -1.83 6.44 -4.81
CA LEU A 55 -2.95 5.51 -4.62
C LEU A 55 -2.81 4.26 -5.50
N ASN A 56 -2.41 4.43 -6.76
CA ASN A 56 -2.18 3.29 -7.66
C ASN A 56 -1.05 2.39 -7.15
N ASN A 57 0.08 2.98 -6.74
CA ASN A 57 1.21 2.24 -6.19
C ASN A 57 0.85 1.50 -4.88
N LEU A 58 0.08 2.14 -4.01
CA LEU A 58 -0.43 1.53 -2.78
C LEU A 58 -1.37 0.35 -3.07
N ASN A 59 -2.23 0.46 -4.08
CA ASN A 59 -3.07 -0.65 -4.54
C ASN A 59 -2.22 -1.79 -5.08
N THR A 60 -1.24 -1.52 -5.96
CA THR A 60 -0.33 -2.56 -6.48
C THR A 60 0.44 -3.27 -5.36
N ASN A 61 0.94 -2.54 -4.36
CA ASN A 61 1.60 -3.15 -3.21
C ASN A 61 0.65 -4.04 -2.40
N PHE A 62 -0.62 -3.64 -2.25
CA PHE A 62 -1.63 -4.44 -1.58
C PHE A 62 -1.95 -5.72 -2.35
N GLU A 63 -2.07 -5.65 -3.68
CA GLU A 63 -2.29 -6.83 -4.53
C GLU A 63 -1.15 -7.85 -4.37
N ASN A 64 0.10 -7.40 -4.45
CA ASN A 64 1.26 -8.26 -4.25
C ASN A 64 1.27 -8.90 -2.85
N PHE A 65 0.93 -8.13 -1.82
CA PHE A 65 0.82 -8.64 -0.44
C PHE A 65 -0.28 -9.71 -0.34
N TYR A 66 -1.46 -9.44 -0.89
CA TYR A 66 -2.56 -10.38 -0.91
C TYR A 66 -2.21 -11.68 -1.64
N GLU A 67 -1.60 -11.59 -2.82
CA GLU A 67 -1.15 -12.76 -3.59
C GLU A 67 -0.15 -13.60 -2.80
N ASN A 68 0.81 -12.96 -2.11
CA ASN A 68 1.76 -13.67 -1.26
C ASN A 68 1.07 -14.41 -0.11
N ILE A 69 0.11 -13.79 0.57
CA ILE A 69 -0.67 -14.44 1.63
C ILE A 69 -1.46 -15.63 1.06
N ALA A 70 -2.14 -15.43 -0.07
CA ALA A 70 -2.99 -16.43 -0.69
C ALA A 70 -2.21 -17.67 -1.15
N GLN A 71 -1.01 -17.47 -1.72
CA GLN A 71 -0.17 -18.56 -2.24
C GLN A 71 0.57 -19.32 -1.14
N ASN A 72 0.98 -18.64 -0.06
CA ASN A 72 1.89 -19.21 0.94
C ASN A 72 1.20 -19.59 2.26
N THR A 73 -0.10 -19.33 2.42
CA THR A 73 -0.84 -19.80 3.60
C THR A 73 -0.79 -21.32 3.69
N THR A 74 -0.51 -21.84 4.89
CA THR A 74 -0.51 -23.28 5.19
C THR A 74 -1.80 -23.73 5.87
N ASN A 75 -2.68 -22.80 6.26
CA ASN A 75 -3.92 -23.12 6.95
C ASN A 75 -4.96 -23.68 5.97
N PRO A 76 -5.41 -24.94 6.13
CA PRO A 76 -6.33 -25.58 5.19
C PRO A 76 -7.71 -24.92 5.12
N ILE A 77 -8.18 -24.33 6.23
CA ILE A 77 -9.46 -23.60 6.26
C ILE A 77 -9.34 -22.31 5.44
N VAL A 78 -8.22 -21.59 5.59
CA VAL A 78 -7.98 -20.36 4.83
C VAL A 78 -7.84 -20.67 3.34
N LYS A 79 -7.16 -21.76 2.97
CA LYS A 79 -7.09 -22.23 1.57
C LYS A 79 -8.48 -22.48 0.97
N ASP A 80 -9.31 -23.23 1.69
CA ASP A 80 -10.69 -23.54 1.25
C ASP A 80 -11.53 -22.26 1.07
N VAL A 81 -11.36 -21.26 1.95
CA VAL A 81 -12.01 -19.95 1.82
C VAL A 81 -11.49 -19.18 0.60
N ILE A 82 -10.18 -19.15 0.36
CA ILE A 82 -9.59 -18.50 -0.83
C ILE A 82 -10.13 -19.12 -2.12
N GLU A 83 -10.24 -20.45 -2.18
CA GLU A 83 -10.73 -21.17 -3.37
C GLU A 83 -12.22 -20.94 -3.60
N LYS A 84 -13.03 -20.93 -2.54
CA LYS A 84 -14.50 -20.79 -2.66
C LYS A 84 -14.97 -19.34 -2.78
N GLN A 85 -14.27 -18.41 -2.13
CA GLN A 85 -14.68 -17.02 -1.95
C GLN A 85 -13.48 -16.06 -2.06
N PRO A 86 -12.76 -16.04 -3.20
CA PRO A 86 -11.53 -15.26 -3.35
C PRO A 86 -11.77 -13.77 -3.23
N PHE A 87 -12.92 -13.27 -3.71
CA PHE A 87 -13.24 -11.85 -3.66
C PHE A 87 -13.51 -11.40 -2.22
N GLU A 88 -14.36 -12.12 -1.49
CA GLU A 88 -14.72 -11.83 -0.11
C GLU A 88 -13.49 -11.91 0.80
N PHE A 89 -12.63 -12.90 0.60
CA PHE A 89 -11.38 -13.02 1.34
C PHE A 89 -10.44 -11.85 1.07
N LYS A 90 -10.30 -11.42 -0.18
CA LYS A 90 -9.50 -10.24 -0.53
C LYS A 90 -10.05 -8.97 0.11
N VAL A 91 -11.36 -8.77 0.10
CA VAL A 91 -12.02 -7.63 0.78
C VAL A 91 -11.73 -7.67 2.28
N PHE A 92 -11.81 -8.84 2.90
CA PHE A 92 -11.48 -9.04 4.32
C PHE A 92 -10.01 -8.74 4.64
N ILE A 93 -9.06 -9.24 3.85
CA ILE A 93 -7.64 -8.91 4.03
C ILE A 93 -7.41 -7.41 3.84
N LYS A 94 -8.08 -6.77 2.86
CA LYS A 94 -7.99 -5.33 2.64
C LYS A 94 -8.50 -4.54 3.85
N SER A 95 -9.62 -4.93 4.45
CA SER A 95 -10.18 -4.19 5.58
C SER A 95 -9.33 -4.26 6.85
N ILE A 96 -8.55 -5.32 7.03
CA ILE A 96 -7.69 -5.50 8.21
C ILE A 96 -6.30 -4.90 8.01
N PHE A 97 -5.70 -5.13 6.84
CA PHE A 97 -4.29 -4.86 6.62
C PHE A 97 -4.00 -3.65 5.73
N SER A 98 -5.00 -3.12 5.01
CA SER A 98 -4.75 -1.95 4.16
C SER A 98 -4.31 -0.75 4.99
N GLN A 99 -3.20 -0.14 4.58
CA GLN A 99 -2.70 1.09 5.18
C GLN A 99 -2.93 2.30 4.26
N HIS A 100 -3.78 2.16 3.24
CA HIS A 100 -3.99 3.19 2.21
C HIS A 100 -4.38 4.55 2.83
N ASP A 101 -5.39 4.56 3.69
CA ASP A 101 -5.89 5.79 4.30
C ASP A 101 -4.83 6.49 5.15
N TYR A 102 -4.01 5.73 5.88
CA TYR A 102 -2.89 6.27 6.66
C TYR A 102 -1.87 6.98 5.75
N HIS A 103 -1.44 6.31 4.69
CA HIS A 103 -0.42 6.85 3.77
C HIS A 103 -0.94 8.05 2.97
N LEU A 104 -2.19 8.00 2.49
CA LEU A 104 -2.82 9.12 1.80
C LEU A 104 -3.01 10.32 2.73
N SER A 105 -3.46 10.10 3.97
CA SER A 105 -3.61 11.18 4.96
C SER A 105 -2.27 11.82 5.29
N TYR A 106 -1.22 11.02 5.42
CA TYR A 106 0.13 11.54 5.66
C TYR A 106 0.64 12.35 4.46
N TYR A 107 0.48 11.83 3.24
CA TYR A 107 0.80 12.56 2.01
C TYR A 107 0.06 13.91 1.92
N GLU A 108 -1.26 13.93 2.17
CA GLU A 108 -2.05 15.16 2.13
C GLU A 108 -1.61 16.17 3.18
N LYS A 109 -1.36 15.71 4.41
CA LYS A 109 -0.87 16.57 5.49
C LYS A 109 0.45 17.24 5.10
N GLU A 110 1.41 16.48 4.58
CA GLU A 110 2.74 16.98 4.24
C GLU A 110 2.76 17.81 2.94
N THR A 111 1.81 17.60 2.03
CA THR A 111 1.75 18.36 0.75
C THR A 111 0.84 19.59 0.81
N ASN A 112 -0.12 19.64 1.73
CA ASN A 112 -0.97 20.83 1.93
C ASN A 112 -0.18 22.07 2.35
N THR A 113 1.05 21.93 2.88
CA THR A 113 1.90 23.08 3.21
C THR A 113 2.41 23.83 1.99
N TYR A 114 2.24 23.28 0.78
CA TYR A 114 2.69 23.88 -0.48
C TYR A 114 1.54 24.44 -1.34
N LYS A 115 0.29 24.28 -0.91
CA LYS A 115 -0.89 24.86 -1.56
C LYS A 115 -1.05 26.33 -1.18
#